data_AF-A0A9X0R1C4-F1
#
_entry.id   AF-A0A9X0R1C4-F1
#
_cell.length_a   1.000
_cell.length_b   1.000
_cell.length_c   1.000
_cell.angle_alpha   90.00
_cell.angle_beta   90.00
_cell.angle_gamma   90.00
#
_symmetry.space_group_name_H-M   'P 1'
#
loop_
_entity.id
_entity.type
_entity.pdbx_description
1 polymer ?
#
loop_
_entity_poly.entity_id
_entity_poly.type
_entity_poly.pdbx_seq_one_letter_code
_entity_poly.pdbx_strand_id
1 'polypeptide(L)'
;MPILDGLMRLGLRLPVVGRRGATTAEFALIGGPLMMLLLGTIELSRYLLTLESVRTVAAEAARTATLRGSQNMNAGNPPCTNLSGALAVDGARTPFLDTAVLTVAMANCTTTNGVTTVTITVRYPFTFALPYFGANNRPVEETTQGMFH
;
A
#
# COMPACT_ATOMS: atom_id res chain seq x y z
N MET A 1 73.18 -4.64 52.59
CA MET A 1 72.80 -6.04 52.32
C MET A 1 71.92 -6.51 53.47
N PRO A 2 70.77 -7.15 53.19
CA PRO A 2 69.97 -7.01 51.96
C PRO A 2 69.39 -5.56 51.98
N ILE A 3 68.11 -5.17 51.83
CA ILE A 3 66.90 -5.78 51.25
C ILE A 3 66.30 -4.71 50.31
N LEU A 4 65.85 -5.11 49.13
CA LEU A 4 64.68 -4.51 48.47
C LEU A 4 63.69 -5.65 48.32
N ASP A 5 62.48 -5.53 48.87
CA ASP A 5 61.34 -6.36 48.48
C ASP A 5 60.04 -5.72 48.99
N GLY A 6 58.93 -5.97 48.30
CA GLY A 6 57.63 -5.36 48.63
C GLY A 6 57.08 -4.35 47.62
N LEU A 7 57.67 -4.23 46.42
CA LEU A 7 57.01 -3.57 45.28
C LEU A 7 55.91 -4.51 44.74
N MET A 8 54.88 -4.72 45.57
CA MET A 8 53.77 -5.64 45.35
C MET A 8 52.94 -5.13 44.17
N ARG A 9 53.28 -5.62 42.97
CA ARG A 9 52.54 -5.34 41.74
C ARG A 9 51.10 -5.80 41.90
N LEU A 10 50.22 -4.89 42.30
CA LEU A 10 48.78 -5.09 42.34
C LEU A 10 48.25 -5.05 40.90
N GLY A 11 48.63 -6.07 40.13
CA GLY A 11 48.16 -6.28 38.77
C GLY A 11 46.69 -6.64 38.82
N LEU A 12 45.83 -5.61 38.79
CA LEU A 12 44.39 -5.77 38.62
C LEU A 12 44.14 -6.53 37.32
N ARG A 13 43.96 -7.85 37.47
CA ARG A 13 43.33 -8.69 36.46
C ARG A 13 41.85 -8.31 36.44
N LEU A 14 41.56 -7.22 35.73
CA LEU A 14 40.22 -6.91 35.27
C LEU A 14 39.61 -8.20 34.71
N PRO A 15 38.43 -8.63 35.18
CA PRO A 15 37.84 -9.87 34.71
C PRO A 15 37.64 -9.76 33.21
N VAL A 16 38.19 -10.70 32.45
CA VAL A 16 38.01 -10.75 31.00
C VAL A 16 36.54 -11.02 30.74
N VAL A 17 35.79 -9.95 30.45
CA VAL A 17 34.35 -10.01 30.16
C VAL A 17 34.15 -11.07 29.08
N GLY A 18 33.35 -12.08 29.42
CA GLY A 18 33.39 -13.35 28.70
C GLY A 18 33.00 -13.20 27.23
N ARG A 19 33.79 -13.81 26.32
CA ARG A 19 33.45 -13.94 24.89
C ARG A 19 32.03 -14.53 24.65
N ARG A 20 31.49 -15.25 25.65
CA ARG A 20 30.10 -15.72 25.72
C ARG A 20 29.14 -14.53 25.95
N GLY A 21 28.88 -13.77 24.90
CA GLY A 21 27.98 -12.61 24.92
C GLY A 21 28.18 -11.65 23.75
N ALA A 22 29.42 -11.54 23.24
CA ALA A 22 29.77 -10.65 22.13
C ALA A 22 28.94 -10.94 20.87
N THR A 23 28.85 -12.21 20.46
CA THR A 23 28.08 -12.65 19.28
C THR A 23 26.58 -12.34 19.38
N THR A 24 26.00 -12.33 20.59
CA THR A 24 24.61 -11.92 20.84
C THR A 24 24.42 -10.41 20.71
N ALA A 25 25.41 -9.61 21.11
CA ALA A 25 25.38 -8.15 20.93
C ALA A 25 25.58 -7.76 19.45
N GLU A 26 26.52 -8.42 18.77
CA GLU A 26 26.74 -8.30 17.31
C GLU A 26 25.47 -8.67 16.53
N PHE A 27 24.82 -9.80 16.88
CA PHE A 27 23.56 -10.21 16.26
C PHE A 27 22.42 -9.24 16.56
N ALA A 28 22.31 -8.68 17.76
CA ALA A 28 21.28 -7.69 18.07
C ALA A 28 21.47 -6.39 17.24
N LEU A 29 22.72 -5.93 17.11
CA LEU A 29 23.08 -4.70 16.40
C LEU A 29 22.82 -4.78 14.89
N ILE A 30 22.98 -5.96 14.28
CA ILE A 30 22.71 -6.19 12.84
C ILE A 30 21.26 -6.65 12.61
N GLY A 31 20.78 -7.59 13.43
CA GLY A 31 19.49 -8.25 13.29
C GLY A 31 18.28 -7.35 13.56
N GLY A 32 18.39 -6.37 14.47
CA GLY A 32 17.35 -5.37 14.70
C GLY A 32 17.04 -4.54 13.43
N PRO A 33 18.04 -3.82 12.87
CA PRO A 33 17.90 -3.11 11.60
C PRO A 33 17.47 -4.01 10.42
N LEU A 34 18.02 -5.23 10.34
CA LEU A 34 17.66 -6.17 9.27
C LEU A 34 16.19 -6.62 9.36
N MET A 35 15.68 -6.88 10.57
CA MET A 35 14.27 -7.22 10.79
C MET A 35 13.35 -6.02 10.49
N MET A 36 13.74 -4.80 10.88
CA MET A 36 13.02 -3.57 10.50
C MET A 36 12.96 -3.40 8.98
N LEU A 37 14.06 -3.69 8.27
CA LEU A 37 14.11 -3.59 6.80
C LEU A 37 13.23 -4.65 6.12
N LEU A 38 13.24 -5.91 6.59
CA LEU A 38 12.35 -6.97 6.09
C LEU A 38 10.87 -6.62 6.30
N LEU A 39 10.52 -6.14 7.49
CA LEU A 39 9.15 -5.72 7.80
C LEU A 39 8.73 -4.50 6.96
N GLY A 40 9.65 -3.55 6.74
CA GLY A 40 9.43 -2.38 5.91
C GLY A 40 9.21 -2.71 4.43
N THR A 41 9.97 -3.66 3.86
CA THR A 41 9.78 -4.08 2.46
C THR A 41 8.51 -4.89 2.27
N ILE A 42 8.09 -5.71 3.25
CA ILE A 42 6.78 -6.39 3.23
C ILE A 42 5.63 -5.37 3.19
N GLU A 43 5.64 -4.37 4.07
CA GLU A 43 4.61 -3.32 4.09
C GLU A 43 4.59 -2.48 2.80
N LEU A 44 5.76 -2.12 2.26
CA LEU A 44 5.87 -1.42 0.98
C LEU A 44 5.32 -2.27 -0.17
N SER A 45 5.59 -3.57 -0.17
CA SER A 45 5.10 -4.50 -1.20
C SER A 45 3.58 -4.63 -1.16
N ARG A 46 2.98 -4.73 0.04
CA ARG A 46 1.53 -4.71 0.24
C ARG A 46 0.91 -3.42 -0.31
N TYR A 47 1.51 -2.27 -0.01
CA TYR A 47 1.03 -0.97 -0.49
C TYR A 47 1.06 -0.86 -2.03
N LEU A 48 2.18 -1.26 -2.65
CA LEU A 48 2.33 -1.23 -4.12
C LEU A 48 1.35 -2.17 -4.83
N LEU A 49 1.13 -3.39 -4.30
CA LEU A 49 0.11 -4.31 -4.83
C LEU A 49 -1.31 -3.73 -4.74
N THR A 50 -1.63 -2.97 -3.67
CA THR A 50 -2.93 -2.28 -3.58
C THR A 50 -3.04 -1.08 -4.53
N LEU A 51 -1.93 -0.41 -4.86
CA LEU A 51 -1.90 0.66 -5.86
C LEU A 51 -2.14 0.12 -7.29
N GLU A 52 -1.50 -0.99 -7.65
CA GLU A 52 -1.68 -1.63 -8.96
C GLU A 52 -3.09 -2.23 -9.13
N SER A 53 -3.66 -2.83 -8.08
CA SER A 53 -5.02 -3.36 -8.12
C SER A 53 -6.07 -2.24 -8.16
N VAL A 54 -5.92 -1.13 -7.41
CA VAL A 54 -6.80 0.05 -7.52
C VAL A 54 -6.78 0.63 -8.94
N ARG A 55 -5.60 0.74 -9.57
CA ARG A 55 -5.46 1.15 -10.98
C ARG A 55 -6.16 0.19 -11.94
N THR A 56 -6.07 -1.11 -11.67
CA THR A 56 -6.76 -2.14 -12.47
C THR A 56 -8.28 -1.99 -12.37
N VAL A 57 -8.84 -1.75 -11.17
CA VAL A 57 -10.27 -1.40 -11.00
C VAL A 57 -10.61 -0.13 -11.78
N ALA A 58 -9.81 0.93 -11.67
CA ALA A 58 -10.10 2.21 -12.32
C ALA A 58 -10.07 2.15 -13.86
N ALA A 59 -9.25 1.26 -14.42
CA ALA A 59 -9.23 0.96 -15.85
C ALA A 59 -10.44 0.11 -16.30
N GLU A 60 -10.76 -0.97 -15.58
CA GLU A 60 -11.90 -1.83 -15.94
C GLU A 60 -13.24 -1.12 -15.72
N ALA A 61 -13.38 -0.32 -14.68
CA ALA A 61 -14.54 0.54 -14.45
C ALA A 61 -14.75 1.56 -15.59
N ALA A 62 -13.68 2.12 -16.15
CA ALA A 62 -13.76 2.98 -17.33
C ALA A 62 -14.16 2.20 -18.60
N ARG A 63 -13.71 0.95 -18.75
CA ARG A 63 -14.13 0.04 -19.83
C ARG A 63 -15.62 -0.32 -19.70
N THR A 64 -16.10 -0.66 -18.51
CA THR A 64 -17.51 -0.94 -18.24
C THR A 64 -18.39 0.30 -18.44
N ALA A 65 -17.93 1.48 -18.01
CA ALA A 65 -18.67 2.73 -18.18
C ALA A 65 -18.82 3.13 -19.66
N THR A 66 -17.75 2.99 -20.46
CA THR A 66 -17.83 3.28 -21.91
C THR A 66 -18.70 2.27 -22.65
N LEU A 67 -18.56 0.96 -22.36
CA LEU A 67 -19.37 -0.08 -22.99
C LEU A 67 -20.85 -0.01 -22.62
N ARG A 68 -21.18 0.10 -21.33
CA ARG A 68 -22.59 0.23 -20.89
C ARG A 68 -23.17 1.59 -21.24
N GLY A 69 -22.36 2.64 -21.25
CA GLY A 69 -22.75 3.97 -21.66
C GLY A 69 -23.22 4.02 -23.11
N SER A 70 -22.44 3.48 -24.04
CA SER A 70 -22.84 3.38 -25.45
C SER A 70 -24.01 2.40 -25.64
N GLN A 71 -24.09 1.30 -24.88
CA GLN A 71 -25.28 0.42 -24.90
C GLN A 71 -26.57 1.14 -24.46
N ASN A 72 -26.51 1.98 -23.42
CA ASN A 72 -27.63 2.81 -23.01
C ASN A 72 -28.06 3.78 -24.13
N MET A 73 -27.11 4.48 -24.75
CA MET A 73 -27.39 5.40 -25.86
C MET A 73 -28.01 4.69 -27.06
N ASN A 74 -27.48 3.53 -27.46
CA ASN A 74 -28.06 2.70 -28.54
C ASN A 74 -29.47 2.18 -28.21
N ALA A 75 -29.81 2.03 -26.92
CA ALA A 75 -31.15 1.67 -26.45
C ALA A 75 -32.08 2.88 -26.24
N GLY A 76 -31.63 4.11 -26.54
CA GLY A 76 -32.40 5.34 -26.31
C GLY A 76 -32.48 5.78 -24.84
N ASN A 77 -31.73 5.14 -23.94
CA ASN A 77 -31.68 5.48 -22.52
C ASN A 77 -30.61 6.55 -22.23
N PRO A 78 -30.75 7.34 -21.15
CA PRO A 78 -29.69 8.26 -20.72
C PRO A 78 -28.38 7.51 -20.47
N PRO A 79 -27.22 8.03 -20.93
CA PRO A 79 -25.98 7.26 -21.02
C PRO A 79 -25.51 6.66 -19.69
N CYS A 80 -25.64 7.39 -18.59
CA CYS A 80 -25.17 6.95 -17.27
C CYS A 80 -26.20 6.15 -16.44
N THR A 81 -27.31 5.72 -17.05
CA THR A 81 -28.33 4.91 -16.36
C THR A 81 -27.75 3.58 -15.87
N ASN A 82 -27.93 3.26 -14.58
CA ASN A 82 -27.50 2.01 -13.94
C ASN A 82 -26.01 1.64 -14.06
N LEU A 83 -25.12 2.62 -14.33
CA LEU A 83 -23.67 2.36 -14.42
C LEU A 83 -23.05 2.03 -13.05
N SER A 84 -23.40 2.76 -11.98
CA SER A 84 -22.78 2.62 -10.65
C SER A 84 -22.82 1.18 -10.11
N GLY A 85 -23.96 0.49 -10.27
CA GLY A 85 -24.12 -0.92 -9.88
C GLY A 85 -23.29 -1.90 -10.72
N ALA A 86 -22.86 -1.53 -11.93
CA ALA A 86 -21.93 -2.32 -12.73
C ALA A 86 -20.48 -2.11 -12.28
N LEU A 87 -20.08 -0.86 -12.03
CA LEU A 87 -18.73 -0.51 -11.56
C LEU A 87 -18.40 -1.19 -10.21
N ALA A 88 -19.40 -1.37 -9.34
CA ALA A 88 -19.25 -2.13 -8.10
C ALA A 88 -18.91 -3.62 -8.31
N VAL A 89 -19.37 -4.23 -9.40
CA VAL A 89 -19.06 -5.64 -9.74
C VAL A 89 -17.63 -5.79 -10.25
N ASP A 90 -17.08 -4.78 -10.92
CA ASP A 90 -15.70 -4.81 -11.41
C ASP A 90 -14.70 -4.70 -10.24
N GLY A 91 -15.00 -3.86 -9.24
CA GLY A 91 -14.26 -3.81 -7.97
C GLY A 91 -14.33 -5.13 -7.18
N ALA A 92 -15.37 -5.94 -7.37
CA ALA A 92 -15.50 -7.27 -6.77
C ALA A 92 -14.73 -8.38 -7.50
N ARG A 93 -14.08 -8.09 -8.64
CA ARG A 93 -13.31 -9.06 -9.45
C ARG A 93 -11.81 -8.95 -9.27
N THR A 94 -11.30 -7.82 -8.79
CA THR A 94 -9.87 -7.62 -8.55
C THR A 94 -9.41 -8.29 -7.24
N PRO A 95 -8.38 -9.15 -7.27
CA PRO A 95 -7.85 -9.77 -6.06
C PRO A 95 -7.12 -8.75 -5.17
N PHE A 96 -6.90 -9.13 -3.91
CA PHE A 96 -6.17 -8.37 -2.87
C PHE A 96 -6.82 -7.06 -2.37
N LEU A 97 -7.99 -6.68 -2.88
CA LEU A 97 -8.80 -5.58 -2.36
C LEU A 97 -10.00 -6.11 -1.57
N ASP A 98 -10.29 -5.55 -0.41
CA ASP A 98 -11.53 -5.83 0.31
C ASP A 98 -12.71 -5.05 -0.30
N THR A 99 -13.61 -5.78 -0.93
CA THR A 99 -14.84 -5.28 -1.56
C THR A 99 -15.78 -4.53 -0.61
N ALA A 100 -15.70 -4.77 0.70
CA ALA A 100 -16.54 -4.09 1.70
C ALA A 100 -16.05 -2.66 2.02
N VAL A 101 -14.80 -2.32 1.68
CA VAL A 101 -14.18 -1.01 1.96
C VAL A 101 -13.67 -0.30 0.70
N LEU A 102 -13.62 -1.01 -0.44
CA LEU A 102 -13.40 -0.43 -1.76
C LEU A 102 -14.60 0.43 -2.16
N THR A 103 -14.33 1.69 -2.54
CA THR A 103 -15.35 2.62 -3.03
C THR A 103 -15.08 2.97 -4.48
N VAL A 104 -16.08 2.80 -5.35
CA VAL A 104 -16.03 3.21 -6.76
C VAL A 104 -17.16 4.19 -7.01
N ALA A 105 -16.81 5.46 -7.19
CA ALA A 105 -17.73 6.55 -7.45
C ALA A 105 -17.69 6.98 -8.91
N MET A 106 -18.85 7.41 -9.45
CA MET A 106 -18.93 8.06 -10.75
C MET A 106 -19.45 9.50 -10.58
N ALA A 107 -18.85 10.43 -11.32
CA ALA A 107 -19.13 11.86 -11.28
C ALA A 107 -19.05 12.46 -12.69
N ASN A 108 -19.53 13.69 -12.84
CA ASN A 108 -19.39 14.50 -14.06
C ASN A 108 -19.78 13.74 -15.34
N CYS A 109 -20.92 13.04 -15.32
CA CYS A 109 -21.46 12.44 -16.53
C CYS A 109 -22.14 13.53 -17.36
N THR A 110 -21.53 13.89 -18.49
CA THR A 110 -22.00 15.00 -19.34
C THR A 110 -21.88 14.66 -20.82
N THR A 111 -22.94 14.89 -21.59
CA THR A 111 -22.94 14.71 -23.05
C THR A 111 -22.83 16.06 -23.75
N THR A 112 -21.75 16.25 -24.50
CA THR A 112 -21.46 17.48 -25.25
C THR A 112 -21.16 17.11 -26.70
N ASN A 113 -21.86 17.72 -27.66
CA ASN A 113 -21.70 17.47 -29.10
C ASN A 113 -21.79 15.97 -29.50
N GLY A 114 -22.65 15.21 -28.80
CA GLY A 114 -22.82 13.76 -29.00
C GLY A 114 -21.83 12.88 -28.24
N VAL A 115 -20.71 13.42 -27.75
CA VAL A 115 -19.74 12.68 -26.92
C VAL A 115 -20.14 12.77 -25.46
N THR A 116 -20.33 11.62 -24.80
CA THR A 116 -20.49 11.56 -23.35
C THR A 116 -19.15 11.31 -22.67
N THR A 117 -18.79 12.18 -21.74
CA THR A 117 -17.70 11.98 -20.79
C THR A 117 -18.23 11.54 -19.43
N VAL A 118 -17.45 10.75 -18.70
CA VAL A 118 -17.73 10.35 -17.31
C VAL A 118 -16.42 10.28 -16.53
N THR A 119 -16.41 10.83 -15.31
CA THR A 119 -15.27 10.71 -14.38
C THR A 119 -15.55 9.59 -13.38
N ILE A 120 -14.55 8.76 -13.10
CA ILE A 120 -14.63 7.62 -12.20
C ILE A 120 -13.50 7.73 -11.18
N THR A 121 -13.85 7.67 -9.90
CA THR A 121 -12.87 7.70 -8.80
C THR A 121 -12.95 6.40 -8.04
N VAL A 122 -11.84 5.66 -8.01
CA VAL A 122 -11.67 4.45 -7.20
C VAL A 122 -10.83 4.82 -5.98
N ARG A 123 -11.33 4.49 -4.79
CA ARG A 123 -10.69 4.82 -3.52
C ARG A 123 -10.71 3.63 -2.56
N TYR A 124 -9.56 3.33 -1.97
CA TYR A 124 -9.35 2.23 -1.03
C TYR A 124 -8.55 2.72 0.19
N PRO A 125 -9.05 2.54 1.43
CA PRO A 125 -8.35 2.98 2.63
C PRO A 125 -7.26 1.97 3.04
N PHE A 126 -6.05 2.12 2.49
CA PHE A 126 -4.93 1.26 2.89
C PHE A 126 -4.42 1.62 4.30
N THR A 127 -4.33 0.62 5.17
CA THR A 127 -3.75 0.75 6.51
C THR A 127 -2.46 -0.05 6.64
N PHE A 128 -1.36 0.66 6.93
CA PHE A 128 -0.10 0.05 7.36
C PHE A 128 -0.28 -0.64 8.71
N ALA A 129 0.26 -1.86 8.82
CA ALA A 129 0.29 -2.63 10.07
C ALA A 129 1.36 -2.11 11.04
N LEU A 130 2.31 -1.29 10.56
CA LEU A 130 3.45 -0.79 11.33
C LEU A 130 3.52 0.75 11.29
N PRO A 131 3.67 1.44 12.43
CA PRO A 131 3.64 2.91 12.52
C PRO A 131 4.92 3.61 12.04
N TYR A 132 5.80 2.93 11.30
CA TYR A 132 7.07 3.48 10.83
C TYR A 132 6.93 4.48 9.66
N PHE A 133 5.82 4.44 8.92
CA PHE A 133 5.59 5.27 7.72
C PHE A 133 4.74 6.54 7.98
N GLY A 134 4.66 6.98 9.24
CA GLY A 134 3.87 8.13 9.68
C GLY A 134 2.41 7.75 9.93
N ALA A 135 1.46 8.44 9.30
CA ALA A 135 0.03 8.15 9.48
C ALA A 135 -0.32 6.73 8.98
N ASN A 136 -0.80 5.88 9.89
CA ASN A 136 -1.11 4.46 9.63
C ASN A 136 -2.12 4.26 8.49
N ASN A 137 -3.07 5.18 8.30
CA ASN A 137 -4.03 5.16 7.20
C ASN A 137 -3.54 6.09 6.06
N ARG A 138 -3.38 5.53 4.86
CA ARG A 138 -3.09 6.25 3.63
C ARG A 138 -4.10 5.79 2.56
N PRO A 139 -5.19 6.54 2.32
CA PRO A 139 -6.12 6.18 1.26
C PRO A 139 -5.39 6.23 -0.09
N VAL A 140 -5.49 5.14 -0.85
CA VAL A 140 -5.10 5.07 -2.24
C VAL A 140 -6.31 5.51 -3.06
N GLU A 141 -6.12 6.48 -3.94
CA GLU A 141 -7.19 7.05 -4.75
C GLU A 141 -6.67 7.28 -6.18
N GLU A 142 -7.39 6.77 -7.17
CA GLU A 142 -7.05 6.87 -8.59
C GLU A 142 -8.31 7.32 -9.33
N THR A 143 -8.19 8.33 -10.20
CA THR A 143 -9.32 8.89 -10.94
C THR A 143 -9.08 8.77 -12.44
N THR A 144 -9.98 8.08 -13.13
CA THR A 144 -9.97 7.86 -14.58
C THR A 144 -11.14 8.56 -15.24
N GLN A 145 -11.07 8.73 -16.56
CA GLN A 145 -12.18 9.25 -17.36
C GLN A 145 -12.48 8.32 -18.53
N GLY A 146 -13.76 8.04 -18.74
CA GLY A 146 -14.27 7.38 -19.94
C GLY A 146 -14.89 8.41 -20.88
N MET A 147 -14.70 8.23 -22.20
CA MET A 147 -15.50 8.92 -23.21
C MET A 147 -16.10 7.91 -24.19
N PHE A 148 -17.32 8.18 -24.65
CA PHE A 148 -18.04 7.34 -25.60
C PHE A 148 -19.06 8.17 -26.40
N HIS A 149 -19.59 7.59 -27.47
CA HIS A 149 -20.67 8.13 -28.29
C HIS A 149 -21.64 7.00 -28.69
#